data_AF-D4CRD9-F1
#
_entry.id   AF-D4CRD9-F1
#
_cell.length_a   1.000
_cell.length_b   1.000
_cell.length_c   1.000
_cell.angle_alpha   90.00
_cell.angle_beta   90.00
_cell.angle_gamma   90.00
#
_symmetry.space_group_name_H-M   'P 1'
#
loop_
_entity.id
_entity.type
_entity.pdbx_description
1 polymer ?
#
loop_
_entity_poly.entity_id
_entity_poly.type
_entity_poly.pdbx_seq_one_letter_code
_entity_poly.pdbx_strand_id
1 'polypeptide(L)'
;MTVNLPAYTLKPNEAFISGDMSRDLLNFIQENKLGEILSFEGKSGYGSYKAVAFDMEKLKEFDPKGVSKFMKDHGMPEKTEPAKKKNKDMER
;
A
#
# COMPACT_ATOMS: atom_id res chain seq x y z
N MET A 1 -4.12 -12.01 4.19
CA MET A 1 -2.99 -11.65 3.30
C MET A 1 -2.55 -10.23 3.59
N THR A 2 -3.41 -9.24 3.34
CA THR A 2 -3.29 -7.88 3.87
C THR A 2 -4.28 -7.64 5.02
N VAL A 3 -4.00 -6.66 5.87
CA VAL A 3 -4.92 -6.17 6.91
C VAL A 3 -5.13 -4.66 6.77
N ASN A 4 -6.33 -4.18 7.09
CA ASN A 4 -6.59 -2.75 7.17
C ASN A 4 -6.60 -2.34 8.65
N LEU A 5 -5.68 -1.47 9.04
CA LEU A 5 -5.63 -0.93 10.39
C LEU A 5 -6.24 0.48 10.36
N PRO A 6 -7.49 0.67 10.84
CA PRO A 6 -8.19 1.95 10.75
C PRO A 6 -7.51 3.07 11.54
N ALA A 7 -6.62 2.74 12.48
CA ALA A 7 -5.79 3.70 13.22
C ALA A 7 -4.67 4.33 12.36
N TYR A 8 -4.41 3.80 11.17
CA TYR A 8 -3.32 4.23 10.30
C TYR A 8 -3.88 4.71 8.96
N THR A 9 -3.47 5.91 8.56
CA THR A 9 -3.79 6.43 7.23
C THR A 9 -2.69 5.98 6.25
N LEU A 10 -2.98 4.93 5.50
CA LEU A 10 -2.12 4.46 4.42
C LEU A 10 -2.48 5.14 3.10
N LYS A 11 -1.50 5.26 2.20
CA LYS A 11 -1.81 5.60 0.81
C LYS A 11 -2.57 4.44 0.17
N PRO A 12 -3.35 4.66 -0.89
CA PRO A 12 -4.13 3.56 -1.45
C PRO A 12 -3.29 2.51 -2.19
N ASN A 13 -2.00 2.77 -2.44
CA ASN A 13 -1.04 1.77 -2.89
C ASN A 13 -0.26 1.11 -1.73
N GLU A 14 -0.55 1.46 -0.48
CA GLU A 14 0.10 0.90 0.70
C GLU A 14 -0.86 -0.07 1.41
N ALA A 15 -0.34 -1.18 1.90
CA ALA A 15 -1.12 -2.10 2.75
C ALA A 15 -0.25 -2.72 3.84
N PHE A 16 -0.89 -3.09 4.96
CA PHE A 16 -0.24 -3.86 6.00
C PHE A 16 -0.33 -5.35 5.66
N ILE A 17 0.78 -6.06 5.85
CA ILE A 17 0.86 -7.51 5.68
C ILE A 17 0.56 -8.19 7.01
N SER A 18 -0.30 -9.22 6.97
CA SER A 18 -0.62 -10.02 8.16
C SER A 18 0.64 -10.62 8.79
N GLY A 19 0.78 -10.51 10.11
CA GLY A 19 1.95 -11.02 10.83
C GLY A 19 2.23 -12.50 10.58
N ASP A 20 1.18 -13.33 10.48
CA ASP A 20 1.26 -14.79 10.37
C ASP A 20 1.97 -15.30 9.11
N MET A 21 1.87 -14.56 7.98
CA MET A 21 2.50 -14.92 6.70
C MET A 21 3.48 -13.83 6.23
N SER A 22 3.96 -12.99 7.15
CA SER A 22 4.73 -11.80 6.80
C SER A 22 6.05 -12.13 6.09
N ARG A 23 6.82 -13.13 6.52
CA ARG A 23 8.15 -13.41 5.92
C ARG A 23 8.08 -13.83 4.45
N ASP A 24 7.29 -14.86 4.14
CA ASP A 24 7.22 -15.40 2.78
C ASP A 24 6.60 -14.38 1.82
N LEU A 25 5.59 -13.64 2.27
CA LEU A 25 4.94 -12.64 1.44
C LEU A 25 5.83 -11.42 1.20
N LEU A 26 6.61 -10.99 2.20
CA LEU A 26 7.57 -9.89 2.03
C LEU A 26 8.71 -10.28 1.09
N ASN A 27 9.24 -11.50 1.23
CA ASN A 27 10.23 -12.03 0.30
C ASN A 27 9.66 -12.08 -1.13
N PHE A 28 8.44 -12.59 -1.30
CA PHE A 28 7.79 -12.64 -2.61
C PHE A 28 7.62 -11.26 -3.25
N ILE A 29 7.20 -10.26 -2.48
CA ILE A 29 7.05 -8.88 -2.95
C ILE A 29 8.40 -8.30 -3.38
N GLN A 30 9.45 -8.54 -2.60
CA GLN A 30 10.80 -8.05 -2.89
C GLN A 30 11.43 -8.77 -4.10
N GLU A 31 11.30 -10.09 -4.19
CA GLU A 31 11.83 -10.90 -5.30
C GLU A 31 11.17 -10.56 -6.64
N ASN A 32 9.84 -10.38 -6.64
CA ASN A 32 9.08 -10.04 -7.84
C ASN A 32 9.03 -8.54 -8.12
N LYS A 33 9.67 -7.72 -7.27
CA LYS A 33 9.64 -6.25 -7.34
C LYS A 33 8.21 -5.69 -7.46
N LEU A 34 7.28 -6.30 -6.71
CA LEU A 34 5.86 -5.89 -6.68
C LEU A 34 5.63 -4.65 -5.83
N GLY A 35 6.64 -4.22 -5.08
CA GLY A 35 6.58 -3.07 -4.19
C GLY A 35 7.80 -2.98 -3.29
N GLU A 36 7.79 -1.96 -2.44
CA GLU A 36 8.84 -1.70 -1.45
C GLU A 36 8.30 -1.91 -0.04
N ILE A 37 9.10 -2.58 0.79
CA ILE A 37 8.78 -2.77 2.21
C ILE A 37 9.10 -1.46 2.93
N LEU A 38 8.10 -0.89 3.58
CA LEU A 38 8.26 0.37 4.31
C LEU A 38 8.94 0.11 5.66
N SER A 39 9.67 1.11 6.14
CA SER A 39 10.42 1.02 7.40
C SER A 39 9.51 1.01 8.64
N PHE A 40 8.23 1.35 8.48
CA PHE A 40 7.26 1.39 9.57
C PHE A 40 6.38 0.15 9.60
N GLU A 41 5.95 -0.20 10.81
CA GLU A 41 4.97 -1.26 11.07
C GLU A 41 3.78 -0.68 11.83
N GLY A 42 2.59 -1.14 11.47
CA GLY A 42 1.36 -0.85 12.19
C GLY A 42 1.25 -1.80 13.38
N LYS A 43 0.87 -1.30 14.55
CA LYS A 43 0.59 -2.13 15.72
C LYS A 43 -0.91 -2.12 15.99
N SER A 44 -1.46 -3.30 16.20
CA SER A 44 -2.80 -3.50 16.74
C SER A 44 -2.71 -4.32 18.02
N GLY A 45 -3.81 -4.43 18.77
CA GLY A 45 -3.91 -5.33 19.93
C GLY A 45 -3.64 -6.81 19.60
N TYR A 46 -3.62 -7.16 18.31
CA TYR A 46 -3.36 -8.51 17.80
C TYR A 46 -1.92 -8.73 17.31
N GLY A 47 -1.06 -7.69 17.22
CA GLY A 47 0.33 -7.84 16.79
C GLY A 47 0.89 -6.65 15.99
N SER A 48 2.13 -6.81 15.52
CA SER A 48 2.80 -5.90 14.58
C SER A 48 2.59 -6.36 13.13
N TYR A 49 2.37 -5.42 12.24
CA TYR A 49 2.11 -5.63 10.82
C TYR A 49 3.04 -4.76 9.99
N LYS A 50 3.83 -5.34 9.09
CA LYS A 50 4.71 -4.57 8.21
C LYS A 50 3.92 -3.88 7.12
N ALA A 51 4.22 -2.62 6.86
CA ALA A 51 3.63 -1.90 5.74
C ALA A 51 4.45 -2.13 4.46
N VAL A 52 3.75 -2.26 3.35
CA VAL A 52 4.35 -2.38 2.01
C VAL A 52 3.68 -1.37 1.11
N ALA A 53 4.49 -0.62 0.35
CA ALA A 53 4.04 0.20 -0.76
C ALA A 53 4.13 -0.61 -2.06
N PHE A 54 2.99 -0.96 -2.63
CA PHE A 54 2.91 -1.69 -3.89
C PHE A 54 3.19 -0.78 -5.08
N ASP A 55 3.86 -1.36 -6.08
CA ASP A 55 4.08 -0.75 -7.38
C ASP A 55 2.91 -1.09 -8.31
N MET A 56 2.06 -0.09 -8.53
CA MET A 56 0.87 -0.22 -9.37
C MET A 56 1.22 -0.43 -10.85
N GLU A 57 2.39 0.01 -11.32
CA GLU A 57 2.83 -0.25 -12.70
C GLU A 57 3.20 -1.71 -12.88
N LYS A 58 3.98 -2.24 -11.95
CA LYS A 58 4.34 -3.65 -11.96
C LYS A 58 3.10 -4.53 -11.84
N LEU A 59 2.18 -4.18 -10.95
CA LEU A 59 0.90 -4.89 -10.82
C LEU A 59 0.05 -4.81 -12.10
N LYS A 60 0.11 -3.69 -12.84
CA LYS A 60 -0.62 -3.53 -14.12
C LYS A 60 -0.09 -4.49 -15.19
N GLU A 61 1.19 -4.89 -15.13
CA GLU A 61 1.74 -5.90 -16.04
C GLU A 61 1.17 -7.30 -15.76
N PHE A 62 0.88 -7.63 -14.50
CA PHE A 62 0.35 -8.94 -14.10
C PHE A 62 -1.18 -9.02 -14.21
N ASP A 63 -1.88 -7.99 -13.74
CA ASP A 63 -3.34 -7.90 -13.82
C ASP A 63 -3.82 -6.47 -14.11
N PRO A 64 -3.80 -6.04 -15.38
CA PRO A 64 -4.22 -4.69 -15.76
C PRO A 64 -5.70 -4.43 -15.45
N LYS A 65 -6.55 -5.47 -15.45
CA LYS A 65 -7.98 -5.35 -15.17
C LYS A 65 -8.23 -5.14 -13.67
N GLY A 66 -7.55 -5.92 -12.82
CA GLY A 66 -7.63 -5.77 -11.37
C GLY A 66 -7.13 -4.41 -10.92
N VAL A 67 -5.99 -3.97 -11.44
CA VAL A 67 -5.42 -2.64 -11.11
C VAL A 67 -6.34 -1.51 -11.58
N SER A 68 -6.86 -1.55 -12.81
CA SER A 68 -7.77 -0.50 -13.30
C SER A 68 -9.07 -0.44 -12.49
N LYS A 69 -9.61 -1.60 -12.08
CA LYS A 69 -10.80 -1.66 -11.21
C LYS A 69 -10.51 -1.07 -9.83
N PHE A 70 -9.40 -1.46 -9.21
CA PHE A 70 -8.96 -0.92 -7.92
C PHE A 70 -8.76 0.60 -7.96
N MET A 71 -8.11 1.11 -9.01
CA MET A 71 -7.90 2.55 -9.20
C MET A 71 -9.23 3.30 -9.32
N LYS A 72 -10.22 2.75 -10.04
CA LYS A 72 -11.56 3.33 -10.15
C LYS A 72 -12.31 3.31 -8.81
N ASP A 73 -12.32 2.18 -8.12
CA ASP A 73 -13.02 2.01 -6.83
C ASP A 73 -12.41 2.87 -5.71
N HIS A 74 -11.12 3.20 -5.78
CA HIS A 74 -10.44 4.07 -4.83
C HIS A 74 -10.21 5.51 -5.33
N GLY A 75 -10.80 5.89 -6.47
CA GLY A 75 -10.71 7.24 -7.02
C GLY A 75 -9.28 7.70 -7.30
N MET A 76 -8.36 6.75 -7.53
CA MET A 76 -6.96 7.05 -7.84
C MET A 76 -6.84 7.42 -9.32
N PRO A 77 -6.09 8.48 -9.67
CA PRO A 77 -5.81 8.79 -11.06
C PRO A 77 -4.93 7.68 -11.65
N GLU A 78 -5.33 7.14 -12.81
CA GLU A 78 -4.53 6.23 -13.63
C GLU A 78 -3.35 7.03 -14.23
N LYS A 79 -2.36 7.34 -13.39
CA LYS A 79 -1.15 8.16 -13.59
C LYS A 79 -1.20 9.26 -14.67
N THR A 80 -1.23 10.51 -14.20
CA THR A 80 -0.25 11.54 -14.59
C THR A 80 -0.10 12.58 -13.45
N GLU A 81 1.15 12.88 -13.09
CA GLU A 81 1.63 14.00 -12.24
C GLU A 81 1.69 13.88 -10.69
N PRO A 82 2.73 14.46 -10.05
CA PRO A 82 3.04 14.29 -8.64
C PRO A 82 1.97 14.96 -7.76
N ALA A 83 1.42 14.21 -6.81
CA ALA A 83 0.48 14.73 -5.84
C ALA A 83 1.12 15.88 -5.05
N LYS A 84 0.71 17.12 -5.37
CA LYS A 84 0.99 18.30 -4.55
C LYS A 84 0.55 18.00 -3.12
N LYS A 85 1.52 18.01 -2.21
CA LYS A 85 1.31 18.12 -0.76
C LYS A 85 0.27 19.21 -0.49
N LYS A 86 -0.93 18.83 -0.06
CA LYS A 86 -1.80 19.76 0.66
C LYS A 86 -1.32 19.79 2.10
N ASN A 87 -0.35 20.66 2.37
CA ASN A 87 -0.19 21.22 3.70
C ASN A 87 -1.55 21.82 4.06
N LYS A 88 -2.21 21.25 5.07
CA LYS A 88 -3.34 21.90 5.71
C LYS A 88 -2.77 22.65 6.90
N ASP A 89 -2.32 23.87 6.62
CA ASP A 89 -2.20 24.94 7.61
C ASP A 89 -3.45 24.92 8.50
N MET A 90 -3.28 24.57 9.77
CA MET A 90 -4.17 25.03 10.84
C MET A 90 -3.60 26.34 11.34
N GLU A 91 -3.89 27.41 10.60
CA GLU A 91 -3.73 28.77 11.07
C GLU A 91 -5.10 29.26 11.57
N ARG A 92 -5.24 29.35 12.89
CA ARG A 92 -5.90 30.41 13.69
C ARG A 92 -6.36 29.91 15.05
#